data_AF-A0A6V7VNG5-F1
#
_entry.id   AF-A0A6V7VNG5-F1
#
_cell.length_a   1.000
_cell.length_b   1.000
_cell.length_c   1.000
_cell.angle_alpha   90.00
_cell.angle_beta   90.00
_cell.angle_gamma   90.00
#
_symmetry.space_group_name_H-M   'P 1'
#
loop_
_entity.id
_entity.type
_entity.pdbx_description
1 polymer ?
#
loop_
_entity_poly.entity_id
_entity_poly.type
_entity_poly.pdbx_seq_one_letter_code
_entity_poly.pdbx_strand_id
1 'polypeptide(L)'
;MFVLPTEVQLDVLKCFNFNQLFSFKLTNFYFCNLINKYEGELARMKFYKLSIIDENKQIYFKYKLIEPKSVVFEFTLNDQLMQKWQTSIDKSIPLFLSNYEFNFFINIERTTYLVDRNPFYLLKLPTVPKNIEEMIMVRCWLEQLSNCAFEYAYFYNTVFNPEMINILFDNDKTIPLQFNIKSACLLAYNEIFENVLKFVSNHLSISKSLTFDFRGVDFTEKYTNILFNMLINEGNKIPKIKFTSYKLARLYDLITEHIATSKDCSKIVPDILFYFSNSPPFKLSERAENVEINQVETKKHTKYQISNINDPIVKFEFCNEEDSDEWDFYNKVKIMKKN
;
A
#
# COMPACT_ATOMS: atom_id res chain seq x y z
N MET A 1 29.60 -21.01 2.44
CA MET A 1 28.66 -20.10 3.13
C MET A 1 28.47 -20.42 4.61
N PHE A 2 28.32 -21.69 5.04
CA PHE A 2 28.00 -22.03 6.44
C PHE A 2 28.92 -21.46 7.54
N VAL A 3 30.18 -21.20 7.21
CA VAL A 3 31.19 -20.65 8.13
C VAL A 3 31.28 -19.11 8.11
N LEU A 4 30.52 -18.44 7.24
CA LEU A 4 30.49 -16.98 7.17
C LEU A 4 29.51 -16.41 8.21
N PRO A 5 29.76 -15.21 8.76
CA PRO A 5 28.77 -14.49 9.55
C PRO A 5 27.48 -14.25 8.76
N THR A 6 26.33 -14.18 9.45
CA THR A 6 25.02 -14.04 8.80
C THR A 6 24.94 -12.82 7.89
N GLU A 7 25.54 -11.70 8.28
CA GLU A 7 25.58 -10.47 7.50
C GLU A 7 26.27 -10.68 6.14
N VAL A 8 27.42 -11.37 6.16
CA VAL A 8 28.19 -11.69 4.95
C VAL A 8 27.43 -12.70 4.08
N GLN A 9 26.73 -13.66 4.69
CA GLN A 9 25.87 -14.59 3.94
C GLN A 9 24.73 -13.85 3.24
N LEU A 10 24.11 -12.86 3.88
CA LEU A 10 23.05 -12.05 3.29
C LEU A 10 23.59 -11.18 2.15
N ASP A 11 24.77 -10.59 2.31
CA ASP A 11 25.38 -9.80 1.23
C ASP A 11 25.70 -10.64 0.00
N VAL A 12 26.12 -11.90 0.19
CA VAL A 12 26.28 -12.86 -0.92
C VAL A 12 24.93 -13.24 -1.54
N LEU A 13 23.90 -13.49 -0.72
CA LEU A 13 22.56 -13.84 -1.21
C LEU A 13 21.92 -12.69 -2.00
N LYS A 14 22.17 -11.43 -1.63
CA LYS A 14 21.73 -10.25 -2.39
C LYS A 14 22.30 -10.21 -3.82
N CYS A 15 23.39 -10.92 -4.10
CA CYS A 15 23.96 -11.02 -5.44
C CYS A 15 23.28 -12.09 -6.33
N PHE A 16 22.42 -12.95 -5.76
CA PHE A 16 21.76 -14.00 -6.51
C PHE A 16 20.47 -13.52 -7.17
N ASN A 17 20.22 -13.95 -8.40
CA ASN A 17 18.93 -13.74 -9.04
C ASN A 17 17.86 -14.69 -8.48
N PHE A 18 16.60 -14.47 -8.84
CA PHE A 18 15.46 -15.25 -8.32
C PHE A 18 15.67 -16.77 -8.39
N ASN A 19 16.05 -17.30 -9.56
CA ASN A 19 16.24 -18.72 -9.78
C ASN A 19 17.39 -19.27 -8.95
N GLN A 20 18.51 -18.55 -8.87
CA GLN A 20 19.66 -18.96 -8.07
C GLN A 20 19.33 -19.03 -6.58
N LEU A 21 18.62 -18.03 -6.08
CA LEU A 21 18.28 -17.87 -4.67
C LEU A 21 17.14 -18.85 -4.28
N PHE A 22 16.25 -19.22 -5.22
CA PHE A 22 15.26 -20.29 -5.07
C PHE A 22 15.92 -21.67 -5.07
N SER A 23 16.81 -21.95 -6.02
CA SER A 23 17.63 -23.17 -6.01
C SER A 23 18.42 -23.27 -4.71
N PHE A 24 19.01 -22.17 -4.22
CA PHE A 24 19.73 -22.16 -2.94
C PHE A 24 18.83 -22.46 -1.75
N LYS A 25 17.60 -21.92 -1.73
CA LYS A 25 16.57 -22.24 -0.72
C LYS A 25 16.28 -23.74 -0.67
N LEU A 26 16.31 -24.43 -1.80
CA LEU A 26 16.07 -25.87 -1.90
C LEU A 26 17.30 -26.75 -1.59
N THR A 27 18.51 -26.19 -1.54
CA THR A 27 19.72 -26.99 -1.31
C THR A 27 19.80 -27.55 0.12
N ASN A 28 19.39 -26.79 1.14
CA ASN A 28 19.28 -27.31 2.50
C ASN A 28 18.37 -26.48 3.44
N PHE A 29 18.02 -27.08 4.58
CA PHE A 29 17.15 -26.49 5.60
C PHE A 29 17.72 -25.22 6.24
N TYR A 30 19.05 -25.11 6.38
CA TYR A 30 19.70 -23.92 6.93
C TYR A 30 19.50 -22.70 6.04
N PHE A 31 19.79 -22.80 4.74
CA PHE A 31 19.58 -21.70 3.80
C PHE A 31 18.10 -21.41 3.58
N CYS A 32 17.25 -22.43 3.62
CA CYS A 32 15.81 -22.22 3.62
C CYS A 32 15.39 -21.31 4.78
N ASN A 33 15.79 -21.65 6.01
CA ASN A 33 15.47 -20.86 7.19
C ASN A 33 16.13 -19.48 7.17
N LEU A 34 17.38 -19.39 6.70
CA LEU A 34 18.09 -18.12 6.57
C LEU A 34 17.39 -17.18 5.58
N ILE A 35 17.11 -17.66 4.37
CA ILE A 35 16.45 -16.90 3.32
C ILE A 35 15.03 -16.51 3.77
N ASN A 36 14.27 -17.42 4.40
CA ASN A 36 12.94 -17.11 4.93
C ASN A 36 13.00 -16.06 6.05
N LYS A 37 14.01 -16.14 6.93
CA LYS A 37 14.19 -15.19 8.02
C LYS A 37 14.47 -13.77 7.53
N TYR A 38 15.14 -13.62 6.38
CA TYR A 38 15.56 -12.34 5.81
C TYR A 38 14.90 -12.04 4.45
N GLU A 39 13.75 -12.65 4.16
CA GLU A 39 13.09 -12.60 2.84
C GLU A 39 12.75 -11.16 2.41
N GLY A 40 12.34 -10.32 3.37
CA GLY A 40 12.06 -8.90 3.15
C GLY A 40 13.29 -8.05 2.75
N GLU A 41 14.50 -8.50 3.09
CA GLU A 41 15.75 -7.84 2.69
C GLU A 41 16.26 -8.32 1.33
N LEU A 42 15.77 -9.48 0.87
CA LEU A 42 16.23 -10.18 -0.32
C LEU A 42 15.30 -10.00 -1.53
N ALA A 43 14.36 -9.04 -1.53
CA ALA A 43 13.39 -8.83 -2.62
C ALA A 43 14.06 -8.79 -4.01
N ARG A 44 13.75 -9.80 -4.84
CA ARG A 44 14.68 -10.30 -5.88
C ARG A 44 14.56 -9.60 -7.23
N MET A 45 13.58 -8.74 -7.42
CA MET A 45 13.48 -7.95 -8.62
C MET A 45 12.82 -6.60 -8.34
N LYS A 46 13.56 -5.53 -8.62
CA LYS A 46 13.08 -4.16 -8.49
C LYS A 46 12.34 -3.76 -9.76
N PHE A 47 11.12 -3.31 -9.58
CA PHE A 47 10.30 -2.69 -10.61
C PHE A 47 10.03 -1.25 -10.23
N TYR A 48 9.86 -0.43 -11.25
CA TYR A 48 9.49 0.96 -11.06
C TYR A 48 8.02 1.07 -10.61
N LYS A 49 7.12 0.31 -11.23
CA LYS A 49 5.69 0.49 -10.99
C LYS A 49 4.91 -0.82 -11.03
N LEU A 50 3.98 -0.95 -10.08
CA LEU A 50 2.87 -1.91 -10.09
C LEU A 50 1.56 -1.15 -10.30
N SER A 51 0.70 -1.63 -11.18
CA SER A 51 -0.67 -1.10 -11.29
C SER A 51 -1.63 -2.15 -11.81
N ILE A 52 -2.92 -1.96 -11.58
CA ILE A 52 -3.97 -2.76 -12.20
C ILE A 52 -4.65 -1.85 -13.23
N ILE A 53 -4.72 -2.30 -14.48
CA ILE A 53 -5.29 -1.53 -15.58
C ILE A 53 -6.43 -2.31 -16.24
N ASP A 54 -7.43 -1.57 -16.69
CA ASP A 54 -8.52 -2.08 -17.52
C ASP A 54 -8.02 -2.40 -18.95
N GLU A 55 -8.46 -3.54 -19.49
CA GLU A 55 -8.23 -3.96 -20.89
C GLU A 55 -8.49 -2.86 -21.91
N ASN A 56 -9.57 -2.10 -21.72
CA ASN A 56 -9.99 -1.08 -22.69
C ASN A 56 -9.04 0.13 -22.74
N LYS A 57 -8.24 0.36 -21.69
CA LYS A 57 -7.29 1.47 -21.61
C LYS A 57 -5.95 1.16 -22.28
N GLN A 58 -5.76 -0.05 -22.83
CA GLN A 58 -4.48 -0.52 -23.38
C GLN A 58 -4.11 0.05 -24.75
N ILE A 59 -5.02 0.74 -25.42
CA ILE A 59 -4.90 1.10 -26.85
C ILE A 59 -3.71 2.02 -27.14
N TYR A 60 -3.10 2.65 -26.13
CA TYR A 60 -2.14 3.75 -26.33
C TYR A 60 -0.65 3.41 -26.10
N PHE A 61 -0.29 2.19 -25.65
CA PHE A 61 1.09 1.90 -25.25
C PHE A 61 1.64 0.62 -25.88
N LYS A 62 2.95 0.60 -26.19
CA LYS A 62 3.65 -0.61 -26.63
C LYS A 62 3.89 -1.52 -25.42
N TYR A 63 3.23 -2.66 -25.35
CA TYR A 63 3.39 -3.62 -24.27
C TYR A 63 3.84 -5.01 -24.74
N LYS A 64 4.34 -5.80 -23.79
CA LYS A 64 4.60 -7.23 -23.90
C LYS A 64 3.58 -7.94 -23.00
N LEU A 65 2.66 -8.64 -23.63
CA LEU A 65 1.69 -9.47 -22.93
C LEU A 65 2.38 -10.71 -22.34
N ILE A 66 2.09 -11.00 -21.09
CA ILE A 66 2.45 -12.23 -20.40
C ILE A 66 1.15 -13.00 -20.18
N GLU A 67 0.98 -14.07 -20.94
CA GLU A 67 -0.08 -15.04 -20.74
C GLU A 67 0.51 -16.23 -19.97
N PRO A 68 0.17 -16.39 -18.68
CA PRO A 68 0.61 -17.53 -17.90
C PRO A 68 0.22 -18.84 -18.58
N LYS A 69 1.15 -19.79 -18.62
CA LYS A 69 0.84 -21.17 -18.98
C LYS A 69 0.77 -21.99 -17.71
N SER A 70 -0.26 -22.82 -17.59
CA SER A 70 -0.51 -23.68 -16.43
C SER A 70 0.63 -24.66 -16.12
N VAL A 71 1.29 -25.18 -17.16
CA VAL A 71 2.28 -26.27 -17.08
C VAL A 71 3.51 -25.95 -16.21
N VAL A 72 3.68 -24.70 -15.76
CA VAL A 72 4.92 -24.22 -15.13
C VAL A 72 4.92 -24.40 -13.61
N PHE A 73 3.81 -24.77 -12.97
CA PHE A 73 3.69 -24.72 -11.51
C PHE A 73 3.40 -26.09 -10.87
N GLU A 74 4.41 -26.65 -10.21
CA GLU A 74 4.24 -27.81 -9.32
C GLU A 74 3.75 -27.33 -7.95
N PHE A 75 2.43 -27.18 -7.79
CA PHE A 75 1.80 -26.88 -6.50
C PHE A 75 0.87 -28.04 -6.10
N THR A 76 1.17 -28.69 -4.98
CA THR A 76 0.36 -29.80 -4.46
C THR A 76 -0.72 -29.28 -3.51
N LEU A 77 -1.98 -29.45 -3.89
CA LEU A 77 -3.13 -29.14 -3.05
C LEU A 77 -3.43 -30.30 -2.09
N ASN A 78 -3.74 -29.98 -0.84
CA ASN A 78 -4.39 -30.93 0.06
C ASN A 78 -5.92 -30.88 -0.11
N ASP A 79 -6.61 -31.93 0.34
CA ASP A 79 -8.05 -32.07 0.16
C ASP A 79 -8.85 -30.89 0.75
N GLN A 80 -8.43 -30.38 1.91
CA GLN A 80 -9.09 -29.25 2.57
C GLN A 80 -8.97 -27.96 1.74
N LEU A 81 -7.79 -27.66 1.20
CA LEU A 81 -7.56 -26.48 0.37
C LEU A 81 -8.26 -26.61 -0.99
N MET A 82 -8.26 -27.82 -1.56
CA MET A 82 -8.99 -28.11 -2.80
C MET A 82 -10.50 -27.84 -2.64
N GLN A 83 -11.11 -28.31 -1.54
CA GLN A 83 -12.52 -28.04 -1.26
C GLN A 83 -12.80 -26.54 -1.04
N LYS A 84 -11.93 -25.84 -0.32
CA LYS A 84 -12.03 -24.38 -0.12
C LYS A 84 -12.00 -23.64 -1.46
N TRP A 85 -11.06 -23.99 -2.33
CA TRP A 85 -10.90 -23.38 -3.64
C TRP A 85 -12.09 -23.69 -4.55
N GLN A 86 -12.56 -24.94 -4.57
CA GLN A 86 -13.75 -25.30 -5.32
C GLN A 86 -14.97 -24.48 -4.88
N THR A 87 -15.18 -24.34 -3.57
CA THR A 87 -16.27 -23.50 -3.02
C THR A 87 -16.16 -22.04 -3.47
N SER A 88 -14.94 -21.49 -3.57
CA SER A 88 -14.73 -20.11 -4.05
C SER A 88 -15.00 -19.94 -5.55
N ILE A 89 -14.66 -20.95 -6.35
CA ILE A 89 -14.94 -21.01 -7.79
C ILE A 89 -16.46 -21.08 -8.01
N ASP A 90 -17.16 -21.94 -7.26
CA ASP A 90 -18.61 -22.09 -7.35
C ASP A 90 -19.34 -20.79 -6.99
N LYS A 91 -18.78 -20.02 -6.04
CA LYS A 91 -19.25 -18.67 -5.67
C LYS A 91 -18.80 -17.57 -6.63
N SER A 92 -17.95 -17.88 -7.60
CA SER A 92 -17.38 -16.93 -8.57
C SER A 92 -16.70 -15.72 -7.90
N ILE A 93 -15.93 -15.95 -6.83
CA ILE A 93 -15.24 -14.87 -6.12
C ILE A 93 -14.19 -14.25 -7.06
N PRO A 94 -14.21 -12.92 -7.31
CA PRO A 94 -13.30 -12.30 -8.25
C PRO A 94 -11.91 -12.08 -7.65
N LEU A 95 -10.88 -12.10 -8.48
CA LEU A 95 -9.49 -11.72 -8.14
C LEU A 95 -9.35 -10.22 -7.89
N PHE A 96 -10.11 -9.41 -8.63
CA PHE A 96 -10.06 -7.96 -8.56
C PHE A 96 -11.37 -7.40 -8.03
N LEU A 97 -11.31 -6.42 -7.14
CA LEU A 97 -12.47 -5.61 -6.75
C LEU A 97 -12.45 -4.33 -7.54
N SER A 98 -13.52 -4.05 -8.29
CA SER A 98 -13.66 -2.87 -9.13
C SER A 98 -15.11 -2.42 -9.19
N ASN A 99 -15.33 -1.15 -9.49
CA ASN A 99 -16.66 -0.59 -9.77
C ASN A 99 -17.10 -0.82 -11.22
N TYR A 100 -16.28 -1.49 -12.03
CA TYR A 100 -16.53 -1.68 -13.44
C TYR A 100 -16.43 -3.16 -13.82
N GLU A 101 -17.31 -3.56 -14.74
CA GLU A 101 -17.33 -4.89 -15.36
C GLU A 101 -16.30 -4.98 -16.49
N PHE A 102 -15.01 -4.85 -16.13
CA PHE A 102 -13.91 -4.94 -17.08
C PHE A 102 -13.00 -6.12 -16.80
N ASN A 103 -12.28 -6.54 -17.83
CA ASN A 103 -11.11 -7.39 -17.64
C ASN A 103 -9.93 -6.54 -17.18
N PHE A 104 -9.14 -7.08 -16.26
CA PHE A 104 -8.00 -6.37 -15.69
C PHE A 104 -6.70 -7.08 -16.00
N PHE A 105 -5.64 -6.27 -16.10
CA PHE A 105 -4.28 -6.72 -16.26
C PHE A 105 -3.43 -6.12 -15.17
N ILE A 106 -2.47 -6.89 -14.71
CA ILE A 106 -1.44 -6.39 -13.80
C ILE A 106 -0.33 -5.80 -14.67
N ASN A 107 -0.19 -4.49 -14.64
CA ASN A 107 0.85 -3.76 -15.34
C ASN A 107 2.09 -3.63 -14.44
N ILE A 108 3.23 -4.08 -14.97
CA ILE A 108 4.53 -4.06 -14.30
C ILE A 108 5.52 -3.29 -15.17
N GLU A 109 6.15 -2.26 -14.60
CA GLU A 109 7.11 -1.40 -15.31
C GLU A 109 8.49 -1.51 -14.68
N ARG A 110 9.55 -1.64 -15.50
CA ARG A 110 10.94 -1.75 -15.00
C ARG A 110 11.65 -0.41 -14.83
N THR A 111 11.30 0.61 -15.61
CA THR A 111 12.06 1.87 -15.72
C THR A 111 11.15 3.09 -15.72
N THR A 112 11.71 4.27 -15.39
CA THR A 112 10.97 5.48 -14.98
C THR A 112 10.41 6.36 -16.12
N TYR A 113 10.37 5.93 -17.39
CA TYR A 113 10.25 6.81 -18.60
C TYR A 113 11.43 7.82 -18.69
N LEU A 114 11.96 8.32 -19.82
CA LEU A 114 11.44 8.67 -21.15
C LEU A 114 12.42 8.34 -22.30
N VAL A 115 13.54 7.64 -22.04
CA VAL A 115 14.64 7.58 -23.03
C VAL A 115 14.65 6.29 -23.86
N ASP A 116 13.98 5.22 -23.42
CA ASP A 116 13.91 3.97 -24.17
C ASP A 116 12.51 3.33 -24.14
N ARG A 117 12.05 2.87 -25.31
CA ARG A 117 10.76 2.20 -25.56
C ARG A 117 10.69 0.80 -24.92
N ASN A 118 11.05 0.66 -23.65
CA ASN A 118 10.89 -0.60 -22.96
C ASN A 118 9.40 -0.92 -22.83
N PRO A 119 8.96 -2.09 -23.30
CA PRO A 119 7.55 -2.43 -23.26
C PRO A 119 7.08 -2.62 -21.82
N PHE A 120 5.88 -2.13 -21.52
CA PHE A 120 5.12 -2.51 -20.33
C PHE A 120 4.95 -4.02 -20.31
N TYR A 121 5.06 -4.65 -19.13
CA TYR A 121 4.68 -6.05 -19.00
C TYR A 121 3.25 -6.10 -18.51
N LEU A 122 2.35 -6.65 -19.32
CA LEU A 122 0.96 -6.86 -18.94
C LEU A 122 0.76 -8.32 -18.60
N LEU A 123 0.58 -8.61 -17.32
CA LEU A 123 0.25 -9.95 -16.86
C LEU A 123 -1.26 -10.13 -16.87
N LYS A 124 -1.73 -11.05 -17.72
CA LYS A 124 -3.15 -11.42 -17.83
C LYS A 124 -3.44 -12.57 -16.87
N LEU A 125 -4.13 -12.27 -15.77
CA LEU A 125 -4.68 -13.27 -14.86
C LEU A 125 -6.20 -13.38 -15.07
N PRO A 126 -6.81 -14.53 -14.76
CA PRO A 126 -8.27 -14.66 -14.80
C PRO A 126 -8.91 -13.71 -13.78
N THR A 127 -9.86 -12.88 -14.22
CA THR A 127 -10.62 -11.97 -13.35
C THR A 127 -11.48 -12.75 -12.34
N VAL A 128 -12.06 -13.87 -12.79
CA VAL A 128 -12.80 -14.83 -11.97
C VAL A 128 -12.27 -16.22 -12.32
N PRO A 129 -11.48 -16.86 -11.44
CA PRO A 129 -10.97 -18.21 -11.68
C PRO A 129 -12.12 -19.22 -11.85
N LYS A 130 -12.06 -20.03 -12.91
CA LYS A 130 -13.12 -20.97 -13.30
C LYS A 130 -12.85 -22.41 -12.90
N ASN A 131 -11.60 -22.72 -12.53
CA ASN A 131 -11.16 -24.05 -12.18
C ASN A 131 -9.93 -23.98 -11.28
N ILE A 132 -9.53 -25.13 -10.74
CA ILE A 132 -8.39 -25.26 -9.83
C ILE A 132 -7.07 -24.85 -10.50
N GLU A 133 -6.90 -25.14 -11.78
CA GLU A 133 -5.71 -24.80 -12.55
C GLU A 133 -5.49 -23.28 -12.63
N GLU A 134 -6.56 -22.52 -12.87
CA GLU A 134 -6.55 -21.06 -12.82
C GLU A 134 -6.27 -20.53 -11.40
N MET A 135 -6.78 -21.17 -10.36
CA MET A 135 -6.47 -20.80 -8.97
C MET A 135 -4.99 -21.01 -8.64
N ILE A 136 -4.39 -22.13 -9.07
CA ILE A 136 -2.95 -22.40 -8.92
C ILE A 136 -2.15 -21.30 -9.63
N MET A 137 -2.52 -21.00 -10.88
CA MET A 137 -1.89 -19.95 -11.67
C MET A 137 -1.93 -18.60 -10.96
N VAL A 138 -3.09 -18.19 -10.46
CA VAL A 138 -3.23 -16.92 -9.71
C VAL A 138 -2.36 -16.94 -8.45
N ARG A 139 -2.43 -18.00 -7.64
CA ARG A 139 -1.60 -18.15 -6.43
C ARG A 139 -0.11 -17.94 -6.76
N CYS A 140 0.40 -18.68 -7.73
CA CYS A 140 1.82 -18.65 -8.09
C CYS A 140 2.26 -17.28 -8.59
N TRP A 141 1.44 -16.59 -9.40
CA TRP A 141 1.78 -15.25 -9.87
C TRP A 141 1.69 -14.18 -8.77
N LEU A 142 0.72 -14.27 -7.87
CA LEU A 142 0.66 -13.36 -6.71
C LEU A 142 1.86 -13.57 -5.79
N GLU A 143 2.29 -14.81 -5.58
CA GLU A 143 3.51 -15.16 -4.84
C GLU A 143 4.78 -14.63 -5.54
N GLN A 144 4.84 -14.67 -6.87
CA GLN A 144 5.97 -14.07 -7.60
C GLN A 144 5.98 -12.54 -7.45
N LEU A 145 4.82 -11.90 -7.50
CA LEU A 145 4.69 -10.46 -7.34
C LEU A 145 5.03 -9.97 -5.92
N SER A 146 4.64 -10.72 -4.88
CA SER A 146 5.00 -10.39 -3.49
C SER A 146 6.51 -10.45 -3.24
N ASN A 147 7.21 -11.33 -3.97
CA ASN A 147 8.66 -11.47 -3.94
C ASN A 147 9.42 -10.35 -4.72
N CYS A 148 8.70 -9.42 -5.34
CA CYS A 148 9.25 -8.26 -6.02
C CYS A 148 9.21 -7.01 -5.12
N ALA A 149 10.01 -6.00 -5.46
CA ALA A 149 9.96 -4.68 -4.83
C ALA A 149 9.56 -3.62 -5.86
N PHE A 150 8.65 -2.72 -5.48
CA PHE A 150 8.11 -1.69 -6.37
C PHE A 150 8.42 -0.30 -5.83
N GLU A 151 8.97 0.59 -6.66
CA GLU A 151 9.15 2.01 -6.30
C GLU A 151 7.78 2.68 -6.13
N TYR A 152 6.83 2.40 -7.04
CA TYR A 152 5.48 2.92 -7.00
C TYR A 152 4.42 1.83 -7.16
N ALA A 153 3.29 1.97 -6.50
CA ALA A 153 2.09 1.22 -6.81
C ALA A 153 0.89 2.16 -6.99
N TYR A 154 0.11 1.95 -8.04
CA TYR A 154 -1.09 2.72 -8.33
C TYR A 154 -2.29 1.81 -8.47
N PHE A 155 -3.25 1.99 -7.58
CA PHE A 155 -4.52 1.26 -7.60
C PHE A 155 -5.63 2.27 -7.87
N TYR A 156 -6.01 2.38 -9.14
CA TYR A 156 -7.06 3.29 -9.60
C TYR A 156 -8.36 2.53 -9.77
N ASN A 157 -9.25 2.65 -8.79
CA ASN A 157 -10.59 2.06 -8.78
C ASN A 157 -10.59 0.52 -8.83
N THR A 158 -9.43 -0.10 -8.67
CA THR A 158 -9.28 -1.55 -8.70
C THR A 158 -8.13 -1.97 -7.79
N VAL A 159 -8.39 -2.94 -6.92
CA VAL A 159 -7.40 -3.60 -6.06
C VAL A 159 -7.55 -5.11 -6.17
N PHE A 160 -6.55 -5.85 -5.69
CA PHE A 160 -6.74 -7.27 -5.45
C PHE A 160 -7.80 -7.48 -4.36
N ASN A 161 -8.67 -8.46 -4.56
CA ASN A 161 -9.68 -8.84 -3.59
C ASN A 161 -9.02 -9.48 -2.36
N PRO A 162 -9.10 -8.86 -1.16
CA PRO A 162 -8.53 -9.46 0.05
C PRO A 162 -9.10 -10.84 0.37
N GLU A 163 -10.38 -11.07 0.07
CA GLU A 163 -11.02 -12.37 0.27
C GLU A 163 -10.37 -13.44 -0.60
N MET A 164 -10.10 -13.13 -1.88
CA MET A 164 -9.40 -14.03 -2.78
C MET A 164 -7.97 -14.32 -2.30
N ILE A 165 -7.23 -13.31 -1.83
CA ILE A 165 -5.89 -13.52 -1.26
C ILE A 165 -5.96 -14.47 -0.05
N ASN A 166 -6.91 -14.27 0.86
CA ASN A 166 -7.09 -15.16 2.01
C ASN A 166 -7.46 -16.60 1.58
N ILE A 167 -8.29 -16.76 0.55
CA ILE A 167 -8.61 -18.08 0.00
C ILE A 167 -7.35 -18.79 -0.51
N LEU A 168 -6.47 -18.07 -1.20
CA LEU A 168 -5.25 -18.62 -1.79
C LEU A 168 -4.13 -18.89 -0.79
N PHE A 169 -4.06 -18.13 0.32
CA PHE A 169 -2.90 -18.13 1.22
C PHE A 169 -3.19 -18.40 2.71
N ASP A 170 -4.45 -18.47 3.19
CA ASP A 170 -4.77 -18.65 4.63
C ASP A 170 -4.13 -19.88 5.30
N ASN A 171 -3.88 -20.95 4.54
CA ASN A 171 -3.32 -22.18 5.11
C ASN A 171 -1.81 -22.10 5.35
N ASP A 172 -1.12 -21.13 4.75
CA ASP A 172 0.31 -20.91 4.91
C ASP A 172 0.55 -20.07 6.18
N LYS A 173 0.58 -20.76 7.34
CA LYS A 173 0.74 -20.17 8.69
C LYS A 173 2.01 -19.32 8.89
N THR A 174 2.93 -19.30 7.93
CA THR A 174 4.27 -18.78 8.15
C THR A 174 4.42 -17.31 7.82
N ILE A 175 3.82 -16.78 6.73
CA ILE A 175 3.91 -15.34 6.37
C ILE A 175 2.71 -14.94 5.50
N PRO A 176 1.90 -13.93 5.90
CA PRO A 176 0.84 -13.41 5.02
C PRO A 176 1.43 -12.79 3.75
N LEU A 177 0.76 -12.99 2.61
CA LEU A 177 1.18 -12.39 1.34
C LEU A 177 1.25 -10.86 1.46
N GLN A 178 2.43 -10.28 1.23
CA GLN A 178 2.66 -8.84 1.24
C GLN A 178 3.38 -8.36 -0.02
N PHE A 179 2.89 -7.27 -0.60
CA PHE A 179 3.56 -6.57 -1.71
C PHE A 179 4.47 -5.49 -1.16
N ASN A 180 5.77 -5.60 -1.47
CA ASN A 180 6.79 -4.65 -1.01
C ASN A 180 6.80 -3.41 -1.91
N ILE A 181 6.31 -2.29 -1.38
CA ILE A 181 6.10 -1.05 -2.13
C ILE A 181 6.75 0.09 -1.39
N LYS A 182 7.48 0.96 -2.08
CA LYS A 182 8.02 2.17 -1.46
C LYS A 182 6.92 3.22 -1.31
N SER A 183 6.26 3.58 -2.41
CA SER A 183 5.17 4.56 -2.40
C SER A 183 3.90 4.03 -3.07
N ALA A 184 2.78 4.01 -2.36
CA ALA A 184 1.48 3.58 -2.90
C ALA A 184 0.53 4.78 -3.06
N CYS A 185 -0.26 4.76 -4.14
CA CYS A 185 -1.34 5.71 -4.38
C CYS A 185 -2.64 4.94 -4.66
N LEU A 186 -3.69 5.30 -3.93
CA LEU A 186 -5.00 4.65 -3.97
C LEU A 186 -6.04 5.69 -4.35
N LEU A 187 -6.72 5.46 -5.46
CA LEU A 187 -7.95 6.16 -5.81
C LEU A 187 -9.05 5.11 -5.72
N ALA A 188 -10.00 5.29 -4.81
CA ALA A 188 -11.01 4.28 -4.57
C ALA A 188 -12.37 4.92 -4.36
N TYR A 189 -13.39 4.41 -5.07
CA TYR A 189 -14.77 4.87 -4.98
C TYR A 189 -15.51 4.31 -3.76
N ASN A 190 -16.70 4.86 -3.51
CA ASN A 190 -17.51 4.62 -2.33
C ASN A 190 -17.86 3.15 -2.03
N GLU A 191 -17.90 2.27 -3.01
CA GLU A 191 -18.40 0.90 -2.82
C GLU A 191 -17.31 -0.06 -2.36
N ILE A 192 -16.09 0.09 -2.87
CA ILE A 192 -14.98 -0.83 -2.59
C ILE A 192 -13.98 -0.30 -1.55
N PHE A 193 -14.13 0.96 -1.09
CA PHE A 193 -13.11 1.62 -0.25
C PHE A 193 -12.77 0.84 1.03
N GLU A 194 -13.75 0.22 1.70
CA GLU A 194 -13.47 -0.59 2.90
C GLU A 194 -12.56 -1.78 2.58
N ASN A 195 -12.81 -2.45 1.45
CA ASN A 195 -11.97 -3.56 1.00
C ASN A 195 -10.60 -3.08 0.53
N VAL A 196 -10.50 -1.87 -0.03
CA VAL A 196 -9.22 -1.23 -0.32
C VAL A 196 -8.42 -0.99 0.97
N LEU A 197 -9.06 -0.50 2.04
CA LEU A 197 -8.39 -0.33 3.32
C LEU A 197 -7.95 -1.66 3.94
N LYS A 198 -8.74 -2.73 3.81
CA LYS A 198 -8.36 -4.09 4.21
C LYS A 198 -7.15 -4.58 3.41
N PHE A 199 -7.17 -4.40 2.09
CA PHE A 199 -6.06 -4.76 1.21
C PHE A 199 -4.76 -4.09 1.65
N VAL A 200 -4.80 -2.79 1.86
CA VAL A 200 -3.65 -1.99 2.28
C VAL A 200 -3.08 -2.44 3.61
N SER A 201 -3.95 -2.64 4.60
CA SER A 201 -3.51 -2.95 5.97
C SER A 201 -2.91 -4.34 6.10
N ASN A 202 -3.38 -5.30 5.28
CA ASN A 202 -3.03 -6.71 5.40
C ASN A 202 -2.00 -7.18 4.37
N HIS A 203 -1.96 -6.55 3.19
CA HIS A 203 -1.21 -7.07 2.04
C HIS A 203 -0.22 -6.07 1.45
N LEU A 204 -0.11 -4.83 1.96
CA LEU A 204 0.93 -3.90 1.51
C LEU A 204 1.97 -3.67 2.60
N SER A 205 3.24 -3.78 2.22
CA SER A 205 4.39 -3.36 3.03
C SER A 205 4.93 -2.05 2.44
N ILE A 206 4.69 -0.92 3.13
CA ILE A 206 4.92 0.42 2.59
C ILE A 206 6.13 1.08 3.24
N SER A 207 7.24 1.22 2.51
CA SER A 207 8.49 1.69 3.12
C SER A 207 8.68 3.21 3.15
N LYS A 208 7.86 3.99 2.42
CA LYS A 208 8.00 5.46 2.35
C LYS A 208 6.69 6.21 2.54
N SER A 209 5.68 5.96 1.70
CA SER A 209 4.46 6.78 1.73
C SER A 209 3.23 6.10 1.15
N LEU A 210 2.09 6.33 1.79
CA LEU A 210 0.77 5.95 1.31
C LEU A 210 -0.04 7.21 0.98
N THR A 211 -0.60 7.29 -0.22
CA THR A 211 -1.51 8.37 -0.61
C THR A 211 -2.91 7.82 -0.85
N PHE A 212 -3.89 8.38 -0.14
CA PHE A 212 -5.30 8.19 -0.42
C PHE A 212 -5.83 9.39 -1.17
N ASP A 213 -6.40 9.13 -2.34
CA ASP A 213 -7.02 10.12 -3.19
C ASP A 213 -8.55 9.95 -3.15
N PHE A 214 -9.23 10.97 -2.63
CA PHE A 214 -10.68 10.98 -2.45
C PHE A 214 -11.42 11.69 -3.59
N ARG A 215 -10.75 11.96 -4.72
CA ARG A 215 -11.44 12.45 -5.92
C ARG A 215 -12.53 11.45 -6.34
N GLY A 216 -13.78 11.90 -6.32
CA GLY A 216 -14.94 11.07 -6.66
C GLY A 216 -15.47 10.19 -5.51
N VAL A 217 -15.03 10.41 -4.27
CA VAL A 217 -15.57 9.74 -3.08
C VAL A 217 -16.55 10.68 -2.38
N ASP A 218 -17.78 10.23 -2.23
CA ASP A 218 -18.82 10.92 -1.46
C ASP A 218 -18.97 10.28 -0.09
N PHE A 219 -19.53 11.02 0.87
CA PHE A 219 -19.79 10.54 2.23
C PHE A 219 -18.54 9.99 2.93
N THR A 220 -17.41 10.69 2.82
CA THR A 220 -16.13 10.30 3.44
C THR A 220 -16.20 10.12 4.97
N GLU A 221 -17.29 10.57 5.60
CA GLU A 221 -17.56 10.45 7.03
C GLU A 221 -17.58 9.01 7.49
N LYS A 222 -18.15 8.10 6.68
CA LYS A 222 -18.24 6.67 7.02
C LYS A 222 -16.89 6.00 7.21
N TYR A 223 -15.83 6.55 6.62
CA TYR A 223 -14.47 6.00 6.71
C TYR A 223 -13.61 6.65 7.79
N THR A 224 -14.09 7.73 8.41
CA THR A 224 -13.32 8.53 9.36
C THR A 224 -12.70 7.67 10.45
N ASN A 225 -13.47 6.76 11.06
CA ASN A 225 -12.97 5.90 12.13
C ASN A 225 -11.90 4.91 11.65
N ILE A 226 -12.07 4.36 10.44
CA ILE A 226 -11.10 3.39 9.88
C ILE A 226 -9.78 4.11 9.55
N LEU A 227 -9.88 5.29 8.92
CA LEU A 227 -8.72 6.12 8.59
C LEU A 227 -8.00 6.62 9.86
N PHE A 228 -8.76 7.04 10.86
CA PHE A 228 -8.23 7.43 12.16
C PHE A 228 -7.48 6.27 12.84
N ASN A 229 -8.07 5.08 12.87
CA ASN A 229 -7.44 3.88 13.40
C ASN A 229 -6.12 3.55 12.67
N MET A 230 -6.08 3.73 11.35
CA MET A 230 -4.85 3.56 10.58
C MET A 230 -3.79 4.58 11.00
N LEU A 231 -4.15 5.86 11.16
CA LEU A 231 -3.20 6.91 11.56
C LEU A 231 -2.60 6.68 12.94
N ILE A 232 -3.36 6.14 13.90
CA ILE A 232 -2.87 5.98 15.28
C ILE A 232 -2.23 4.62 15.57
N ASN A 233 -2.47 3.60 14.74
CA ASN A 233 -1.98 2.23 15.00
C ASN A 233 -0.94 1.72 14.00
N GLU A 234 -0.89 2.27 12.77
CA GLU A 234 -0.06 1.73 11.69
C GLU A 234 1.23 2.52 11.43
N GLY A 235 1.62 3.44 12.34
CA GLY A 235 2.83 4.26 12.17
C GLY A 235 4.13 3.48 12.11
N ASN A 236 4.18 2.28 12.70
CA ASN A 236 5.31 1.36 12.58
C ASN A 236 5.42 0.73 11.18
N LYS A 237 4.30 0.64 10.45
CA LYS A 237 4.25 0.05 9.11
C LYS A 237 4.28 1.08 8.00
N ILE A 238 3.75 2.28 8.24
CA ILE A 238 3.55 3.31 7.22
C ILE A 238 4.16 4.63 7.70
N PRO A 239 5.36 5.00 7.20
CA PRO A 239 6.05 6.21 7.68
C PRO A 239 5.33 7.52 7.35
N LYS A 240 4.56 7.53 6.26
CA LYS A 240 3.85 8.73 5.81
C LYS A 240 2.50 8.39 5.22
N ILE A 241 1.46 9.10 5.65
CA ILE A 241 0.13 9.03 5.03
C ILE A 241 -0.26 10.40 4.49
N LYS A 242 -0.67 10.43 3.23
CA LYS A 242 -1.17 11.62 2.54
C LYS A 242 -2.64 11.41 2.16
N PHE A 243 -3.48 12.40 2.43
CA PHE A 243 -4.88 12.45 2.00
C PHE A 243 -5.03 13.58 0.97
N THR A 244 -5.56 13.30 -0.21
CA THR A 244 -5.88 14.33 -1.22
C THR A 244 -7.37 14.40 -1.50
N SER A 245 -7.86 15.61 -1.74
CA SER A 245 -9.28 15.91 -2.02
C SER A 245 -10.22 15.41 -0.92
N TYR A 246 -9.73 15.35 0.32
CA TYR A 246 -10.52 14.93 1.47
C TYR A 246 -11.35 16.11 1.96
N LYS A 247 -12.66 15.93 2.11
CA LYS A 247 -13.61 17.03 2.38
C LYS A 247 -13.89 17.29 3.87
N LEU A 248 -13.31 16.53 4.80
CA LEU A 248 -13.76 16.52 6.20
C LEU A 248 -12.68 16.91 7.21
N ALA A 249 -12.90 18.02 7.91
CA ALA A 249 -12.04 18.44 9.02
C ALA A 249 -12.06 17.46 10.22
N ARG A 250 -13.11 16.63 10.36
CA ARG A 250 -13.28 15.73 11.52
C ARG A 250 -12.10 14.78 11.75
N LEU A 251 -11.49 14.24 10.69
CA LEU A 251 -10.34 13.34 10.85
C LEU A 251 -9.13 14.08 11.45
N TYR A 252 -8.95 15.34 11.05
CA TYR A 252 -7.93 16.21 11.61
C TYR A 252 -8.21 16.55 13.09
N ASP A 253 -9.47 16.83 13.43
CA ASP A 253 -9.84 17.10 14.84
C ASP A 253 -9.57 15.87 15.72
N LEU A 254 -9.94 14.68 15.26
CA LEU A 254 -9.72 13.42 15.99
C LEU A 254 -8.24 13.14 16.23
N ILE A 255 -7.38 13.32 15.21
CA ILE A 255 -5.93 13.10 15.40
C ILE A 255 -5.31 14.16 16.31
N THR A 256 -5.79 15.40 16.24
CA THR A 256 -5.33 16.50 17.11
C THR A 256 -5.70 16.23 18.57
N GLU A 257 -6.95 15.84 18.83
CA GLU A 257 -7.44 15.47 20.16
C GLU A 257 -6.69 14.26 20.71
N HIS A 258 -6.47 13.22 19.89
CA HIS A 258 -5.74 12.04 20.28
C HIS A 258 -4.28 12.33 20.63
N ILE A 259 -3.59 13.16 19.83
CA ILE A 259 -2.22 13.61 20.12
C ILE A 259 -2.17 14.35 21.46
N ALA A 260 -3.16 15.20 21.75
CA ALA A 260 -3.18 15.98 22.98
C ALA A 260 -3.45 15.13 24.24
N THR A 261 -4.27 14.07 24.12
CA THR A 261 -4.86 13.38 25.28
C THR A 261 -4.46 11.91 25.45
N SER A 262 -3.92 11.26 24.42
CA SER A 262 -3.56 9.83 24.49
C SER A 262 -2.42 9.59 25.46
N LYS A 263 -2.41 8.43 26.11
CA LYS A 263 -1.30 7.96 26.95
C LYS A 263 -0.18 7.31 26.13
N ASP A 264 -0.49 6.89 24.91
CA ASP A 264 0.45 6.23 24.01
C ASP A 264 0.32 6.84 22.61
N CYS A 265 1.37 7.54 22.19
CA CYS A 265 1.53 8.10 20.84
C CYS A 265 2.68 7.43 20.08
N SER A 266 3.15 6.26 20.54
CA SER A 266 4.27 5.54 19.93
C SER A 266 3.95 5.03 18.53
N LYS A 267 2.69 4.64 18.28
CA LYS A 267 2.22 4.01 17.03
C LYS A 267 1.61 4.99 16.02
N ILE A 268 1.55 6.28 16.33
CA ILE A 268 1.02 7.30 15.43
C ILE A 268 1.93 7.43 14.20
N VAL A 269 1.35 7.53 13.01
CA VAL A 269 2.05 7.80 11.76
C VAL A 269 2.87 9.10 11.89
N PRO A 270 4.18 9.08 11.63
CA PRO A 270 5.05 10.20 11.97
C PRO A 270 4.95 11.39 11.02
N ASP A 271 4.57 11.20 9.76
CA ASP A 271 4.33 12.29 8.78
C ASP A 271 2.93 12.15 8.18
N ILE A 272 1.98 12.97 8.65
CA ILE A 272 0.61 13.00 8.15
C ILE A 272 0.40 14.27 7.34
N LEU A 273 -0.13 14.13 6.13
CA LEU A 273 -0.34 15.25 5.23
C LEU A 273 -1.77 15.24 4.70
N PHE A 274 -2.53 16.29 5.00
CA PHE A 274 -3.86 16.47 4.45
C PHE A 274 -3.84 17.56 3.38
N TYR A 275 -4.53 17.32 2.26
CA TYR A 275 -4.90 18.33 1.28
C TYR A 275 -6.42 18.38 1.24
N PHE A 276 -6.96 19.37 1.92
CA PHE A 276 -8.39 19.61 1.95
C PHE A 276 -8.80 20.56 0.83
N SER A 277 -9.92 20.26 0.17
CA SER A 277 -10.58 21.19 -0.76
C SER A 277 -11.74 21.86 -0.03
N ASN A 278 -11.85 23.19 -0.13
CA ASN A 278 -12.97 23.97 0.39
C ASN A 278 -13.25 23.77 1.89
N SER A 279 -12.21 23.49 2.68
CA SER A 279 -12.37 23.38 4.14
C SER A 279 -12.23 24.75 4.82
N PRO A 280 -13.01 25.01 5.88
CA PRO A 280 -12.84 26.23 6.66
C PRO A 280 -11.43 26.27 7.29
N PRO A 281 -10.93 27.46 7.65
CA PRO A 281 -9.67 27.58 8.38
C PRO A 281 -9.68 26.70 9.62
N PHE A 282 -8.58 25.98 9.87
CA PHE A 282 -8.47 25.12 11.04
C PHE A 282 -8.48 25.95 12.31
N LYS A 283 -9.38 25.58 13.24
CA LYS A 283 -9.33 26.13 14.59
C LYS A 283 -8.10 25.56 15.28
N LEU A 284 -7.24 26.45 15.80
CA LEU A 284 -6.10 26.05 16.60
C LEU A 284 -6.58 25.34 17.87
N SER A 285 -5.85 24.31 18.30
CA SER A 285 -6.05 23.70 19.62
C SER A 285 -5.80 24.76 20.70
N GLU A 286 -6.56 24.73 21.80
CA GLU A 286 -6.28 25.57 22.97
C GLU A 286 -4.91 25.27 23.59
N ARG A 287 -4.34 24.11 23.26
CA ARG A 287 -2.99 23.68 23.66
C ARG A 287 -1.91 24.00 22.61
N ALA A 288 -2.24 24.78 21.60
CA ALA A 288 -1.26 25.19 20.60
C ALA A 288 -0.22 26.11 21.24
N GLU A 289 1.04 25.69 21.17
CA GLU A 289 2.20 26.43 21.64
C GLU A 289 3.04 26.90 20.44
N ASN A 290 3.87 27.93 20.64
CA ASN A 290 4.84 28.41 19.64
C ASN A 290 4.19 28.72 18.27
N VAL A 291 3.09 29.47 18.29
CA VAL A 291 2.34 29.81 17.08
C VAL A 291 3.11 30.86 16.28
N GLU A 292 3.58 30.47 15.10
CA GLU A 292 4.19 31.34 14.10
C GLU A 292 3.19 31.53 12.95
N ILE A 293 2.86 32.78 12.63
CA ILE A 293 1.97 33.12 11.52
C ILE A 293 2.78 33.96 10.53
N ASN A 294 2.93 33.46 9.30
CA ASN A 294 3.57 34.16 8.20
C ASN A 294 2.56 34.31 7.06
N GLN A 295 2.46 35.50 6.49
CA GLN A 295 1.61 35.78 5.33
C GLN A 295 2.48 36.32 4.20
N VAL A 296 2.45 35.65 3.05
CA VAL A 296 3.17 36.05 1.83
C VAL A 296 2.15 36.04 0.69
N GLU A 297 1.82 37.21 0.17
CA GLU A 297 0.83 37.38 -0.90
C GLU A 297 -0.55 36.75 -0.53
N THR A 298 -1.01 35.78 -1.32
CA THR A 298 -2.27 35.02 -1.12
C THR A 298 -2.10 33.80 -0.20
N LYS A 299 -0.89 33.56 0.33
CA LYS A 299 -0.59 32.39 1.15
C LYS A 299 -0.40 32.75 2.60
N LYS A 300 -1.15 32.07 3.46
CA LYS A 300 -1.02 32.17 4.92
C LYS A 300 -0.50 30.85 5.47
N HIS A 301 0.64 30.93 6.14
CA HIS A 301 1.27 29.82 6.82
C HIS A 301 1.10 29.98 8.33
N THR A 302 0.50 29.01 8.98
CA THR A 302 0.41 28.92 10.44
C THR A 302 1.14 27.68 10.92
N LYS A 303 2.21 27.86 11.68
CA LYS A 303 3.00 26.78 12.27
C LYS A 303 2.83 26.82 13.78
N TYR A 304 2.60 25.67 14.41
CA TYR A 304 2.46 25.58 15.86
C TYR A 304 2.81 24.18 16.37
N GLN A 305 2.89 24.02 17.68
CA GLN A 305 3.18 22.74 18.32
C GLN A 305 2.05 22.33 19.26
N ILE A 306 1.85 21.03 19.41
CA ILE A 306 1.01 20.46 20.47
C ILE A 306 1.87 19.52 21.31
N SER A 307 1.91 19.78 22.62
CA SER A 307 2.52 18.90 23.62
C SER A 307 1.46 17.96 24.20
N ASN A 308 1.77 16.66 24.27
CA ASN A 308 0.89 15.68 24.90
C ASN A 308 0.75 15.93 26.40
N ILE A 309 -0.46 15.77 26.97
CA ILE A 309 -0.72 16.06 28.39
C ILE A 309 -0.10 15.04 29.34
N ASN A 310 -0.01 13.79 28.91
CA ASN A 310 0.51 12.67 29.71
C ASN A 310 2.03 12.53 29.56
N ASP A 311 2.60 13.02 28.46
CA ASP A 311 4.03 13.04 28.19
C ASP A 311 4.47 14.31 27.42
N PRO A 312 4.82 15.40 28.13
CA PRO A 312 5.23 16.66 27.50
C PRO A 312 6.50 16.59 26.63
N ILE A 313 7.26 15.49 26.70
CA ILE A 313 8.42 15.24 25.82
C ILE A 313 7.93 14.93 24.40
N VAL A 314 6.79 14.25 24.29
CA VAL A 314 6.15 13.93 23.01
C VAL A 314 5.48 15.18 22.45
N LYS A 315 6.08 15.73 21.41
CA LYS A 315 5.61 16.93 20.71
C LYS A 315 5.33 16.66 19.24
N PHE A 316 4.27 17.29 18.74
CA PHE A 316 3.91 17.27 17.34
C PHE A 316 3.95 18.68 16.75
N GLU A 317 4.55 18.81 15.58
CA GLU A 317 4.57 20.05 14.82
C GLU A 317 3.43 20.03 13.79
N PHE A 318 2.64 21.10 13.79
CA PHE A 318 1.58 21.34 12.84
C PHE A 318 1.99 22.50 11.93
N CYS A 319 1.83 22.31 10.63
CA CYS A 319 2.03 23.35 9.63
C CYS A 319 0.81 23.41 8.72
N ASN A 320 0.06 24.49 8.83
CA ASN A 320 -1.11 24.80 8.03
C ASN A 320 -0.71 25.81 6.96
N GLU A 321 -0.94 25.47 5.71
CA GLU A 321 -0.75 26.35 4.56
C GLU A 321 -2.12 26.54 3.91
N GLU A 322 -2.63 27.77 4.04
CA GLU A 322 -3.85 28.27 3.42
C GLU A 322 -3.45 28.99 2.12
N ASP A 323 -3.95 28.53 0.99
CA ASP A 323 -3.79 29.19 -0.31
C ASP A 323 -5.13 29.77 -0.75
N SER A 324 -5.21 31.10 -0.87
CA SER A 324 -6.42 31.80 -1.33
C SER A 324 -6.26 32.25 -2.78
N ASP A 325 -5.98 31.32 -3.69
CA ASP A 325 -6.10 31.59 -5.11
C ASP A 325 -7.58 31.58 -5.51
N GLU A 326 -7.96 32.45 -6.45
CA GLU A 326 -9.37 32.78 -6.81
C GLU A 326 -10.28 31.60 -7.16
N TRP A 327 -9.71 30.41 -7.38
CA TRP A 327 -10.42 29.27 -7.94
C TRP A 327 -10.53 28.06 -7.01
N ASP A 328 -9.71 27.96 -5.95
CA ASP A 328 -9.77 26.83 -5.01
C ASP A 328 -9.09 27.18 -3.67
N PHE A 329 -9.82 26.99 -2.56
CA PHE A 329 -9.23 26.99 -1.23
C PHE A 329 -8.63 25.63 -0.91
N TYR A 330 -7.30 25.55 -0.87
CA TYR A 330 -6.61 24.38 -0.38
C TYR A 330 -6.01 24.65 1.00
N ASN A 331 -6.32 23.78 1.95
CA ASN A 331 -5.59 23.72 3.20
C ASN A 331 -4.66 22.52 3.19
N LYS A 332 -3.37 22.78 3.36
CA LYS A 332 -2.37 21.74 3.55
C LYS A 332 -1.96 21.70 5.02
N VAL A 333 -2.26 20.59 5.68
CA VAL A 333 -1.89 20.37 7.07
C VAL A 333 -0.83 19.28 7.12
N LYS A 334 0.35 19.61 7.63
CA LYS A 334 1.41 18.64 7.92
C LYS A 334 1.52 18.44 9.44
N ILE A 335 1.45 17.19 9.89
CA ILE A 335 1.67 16.80 11.28
C ILE A 335 2.97 15.98 11.33
N MET A 336 3.94 16.40 12.15
CA MET A 336 5.22 15.71 12.31
C MET A 336 5.50 15.41 13.77
N LYS A 337 5.81 14.15 14.09
CA LYS A 337 6.33 13.77 15.42
C LYS A 337 7.77 14.26 15.57
N LYS A 338 8.07 14.99 16.65
CA LYS A 338 9.45 15.38 17.00
C LYS A 338 10.08 14.26 17.83
N ASN A 339 11.26 13.80 17.41
CA ASN A 339 12.09 12.85 18.14
C ASN A 339 13.11 13.58 19.01
#